data_AF-G3AUP9-F1
#
_entry.id   AF-G3AUP9-F1
#
_cell.length_a   1.000
_cell.length_b   1.000
_cell.length_c   1.000
_cell.angle_alpha   90.00
_cell.angle_beta   90.00
_cell.angle_gamma   90.00
#
_symmetry.space_group_name_H-M   'P 1'
#
loop_
_entity.id
_entity.type
_entity.pdbx_description
1 polymer ?
#
loop_
_entity_poly.entity_id
_entity_poly.type
_entity_poly.pdbx_seq_one_letter_code
_entity_poly.pdbx_strand_id
1 'polypeptide(L)'
;MTEQTPNQSILSPANYYFLLKTENIQPLLETVDQLQHEINENHATIKRLSQIIDYKLNGFPELKLDEDVIRLADSYSGNSNDNGHVSVDEATAGRQRELYSMNEDQENEEEEEEEEEEDNEKDTEPESIDPLRYLLEQKYQLPPPIPESSATDPTKLRMQQLLADISHLSKLQRGKVYRNSQLLEIIQEYEEFIMTNLLPQLREQLHGLVYDQEISNIKHMVDKKHECVEKIYKKYLNNVQGLCKIIDLNKAVIKFMDVEDGFNDKLSHQLASLEALKSNLIGKSDT
;
A
#
# COMPACT_ATOMS: atom_id res chain seq x y z
N MET A 1 41.79 -55.26 -79.02
CA MET A 1 40.57 -54.55 -78.60
C MET A 1 40.51 -54.62 -77.10
N THR A 2 40.83 -53.50 -76.47
CA THR A 2 40.94 -53.30 -75.02
C THR A 2 39.68 -52.61 -74.55
N GLU A 3 38.79 -53.34 -73.88
CA GLU A 3 37.66 -52.76 -73.18
C GLU A 3 38.00 -52.63 -71.70
N GLN A 4 38.20 -51.38 -71.30
CA GLN A 4 38.08 -50.93 -69.92
C GLN A 4 36.61 -51.06 -69.49
N THR A 5 36.37 -51.71 -68.36
CA THR A 5 35.19 -51.44 -67.53
C THR A 5 35.59 -51.33 -66.06
N PRO A 6 34.88 -50.51 -65.29
CA PRO A 6 35.46 -49.73 -64.20
C PRO A 6 35.31 -50.39 -62.83
N ASN A 7 36.21 -49.99 -61.93
CA ASN A 7 36.12 -50.16 -60.48
C ASN A 7 34.70 -49.94 -59.96
N GLN A 8 34.01 -51.00 -59.56
CA GLN A 8 32.89 -50.91 -58.62
C GLN A 8 33.42 -51.27 -57.24
N SER A 9 33.69 -50.22 -56.48
CA SER A 9 33.86 -50.23 -55.04
C SER A 9 32.76 -51.07 -54.39
N ILE A 10 33.13 -52.22 -53.85
CA ILE A 10 32.29 -53.03 -52.97
C ILE A 10 32.11 -52.21 -51.68
N LEU A 11 31.04 -51.41 -51.62
CA LEU A 11 30.60 -50.79 -50.38
C LEU A 11 30.07 -51.90 -49.47
N SER A 12 30.89 -52.29 -48.49
CA SER A 12 30.52 -53.22 -47.44
C SER A 12 29.29 -52.70 -46.67
N PRO A 13 28.25 -53.53 -46.41
CA PRO A 13 27.09 -53.14 -45.61
C PRO A 13 27.45 -52.72 -44.17
N ALA A 14 28.65 -53.09 -43.69
CA ALA A 14 29.19 -52.61 -42.42
C ALA A 14 29.48 -51.10 -42.42
N ASN A 15 29.81 -50.50 -43.58
CA ASN A 15 30.02 -49.05 -43.70
C ASN A 15 28.70 -48.28 -43.63
N TYR A 16 27.60 -48.83 -44.17
CA TYR A 16 26.27 -48.21 -44.06
C TYR A 16 25.72 -48.26 -42.63
N TYR A 17 25.96 -49.37 -41.92
CA TYR A 17 25.58 -49.51 -40.50
C TYR A 17 26.36 -48.55 -39.60
N PHE A 18 27.64 -48.27 -39.91
CA PHE A 18 28.42 -47.25 -39.21
C PHE A 18 27.93 -45.84 -39.53
N LEU A 19 27.68 -45.50 -40.81
CA LEU A 19 27.12 -44.19 -41.20
C LEU A 19 25.76 -43.92 -40.53
N LEU A 20 24.80 -44.86 -40.54
CA LEU A 20 23.51 -44.65 -39.89
C LEU A 20 23.62 -44.47 -38.36
N LYS A 21 24.61 -45.11 -37.72
CA LYS A 21 24.77 -45.11 -36.26
C LYS A 21 25.65 -43.96 -35.75
N THR A 22 26.58 -43.42 -36.55
CA THR A 22 27.42 -42.29 -36.16
C THR A 22 27.02 -40.97 -36.81
N GLU A 23 26.42 -40.99 -38.00
CA GLU A 23 26.09 -39.77 -38.76
C GLU A 23 24.70 -39.22 -38.43
N ASN A 24 23.74 -40.05 -38.01
CA ASN A 24 22.37 -39.61 -37.69
C ASN A 24 22.06 -39.43 -36.18
N ILE A 25 22.94 -39.87 -35.28
CA ILE A 25 22.77 -39.60 -33.84
C ILE A 25 23.16 -38.16 -33.51
N GLN A 26 24.20 -37.62 -34.15
CA GLN A 26 24.67 -36.26 -33.93
C GLN A 26 23.61 -35.18 -34.26
N PRO A 27 22.90 -35.24 -35.41
CA PRO A 27 21.82 -34.30 -35.72
C PRO A 27 20.64 -34.42 -34.76
N LEU A 28 20.37 -35.63 -34.26
CA LEU A 28 19.30 -35.87 -33.29
C LEU A 28 19.65 -35.31 -31.91
N LEU A 29 20.91 -35.41 -31.51
CA LEU A 29 21.43 -34.77 -30.29
C LEU A 29 21.41 -33.24 -30.44
N GLU A 30 21.85 -32.72 -31.58
CA GLU A 30 21.83 -31.27 -31.88
C GLU A 30 20.40 -30.70 -31.88
N THR A 31 19.42 -31.43 -32.43
CA THR A 31 18.01 -31.00 -32.39
C THR A 31 17.44 -31.03 -30.98
N VAL A 32 17.82 -32.01 -30.15
CA VAL A 32 17.45 -32.04 -28.73
C VAL A 32 18.11 -30.89 -27.96
N ASP A 33 19.38 -30.58 -28.22
CA ASP A 33 20.08 -29.45 -27.61
C ASP A 33 19.50 -28.10 -28.06
N GLN A 34 19.12 -27.97 -29.33
CA GLN A 34 18.42 -26.79 -29.85
C GLN A 34 17.05 -26.62 -29.18
N LEU A 35 16.28 -27.70 -29.04
CA LEU A 35 15.00 -27.69 -28.32
C LEU A 35 15.18 -27.31 -26.84
N GLN A 36 16.20 -27.87 -26.19
CA GLN A 36 16.55 -27.55 -24.81
C GLN A 36 16.92 -26.06 -24.66
N HIS A 37 17.68 -25.53 -25.62
CA HIS A 37 18.07 -24.12 -25.66
C HIS A 37 16.85 -23.21 -25.85
N GLU A 38 15.96 -23.51 -26.80
CA GLU A 38 14.74 -22.75 -27.01
C GLU A 38 13.78 -22.81 -25.81
N ILE A 39 13.68 -23.95 -25.14
CA ILE A 39 12.88 -24.07 -23.91
C ILE A 39 13.43 -23.13 -22.83
N ASN A 40 14.76 -23.07 -22.67
CA ASN A 40 15.39 -22.20 -21.69
C ASN A 40 15.23 -20.71 -22.04
N GLU A 41 15.37 -20.35 -23.32
CA GLU A 41 15.12 -18.97 -23.80
C GLU A 41 13.65 -18.56 -23.59
N ASN A 42 12.72 -19.46 -23.88
CA ASN A 42 11.30 -19.23 -23.63
C ASN A 42 11.02 -19.05 -22.13
N HIS A 43 11.65 -19.86 -21.28
CA HIS A 43 11.52 -19.72 -19.82
C HIS A 43 12.08 -18.39 -19.31
N ALA A 44 13.23 -17.95 -19.85
CA ALA A 44 13.83 -16.65 -19.53
C ALA A 44 12.94 -15.49 -20.01
N THR A 45 12.32 -15.62 -21.17
CA THR A 45 11.41 -14.60 -21.72
C THR A 45 10.13 -14.49 -20.88
N ILE A 46 9.55 -15.62 -20.48
CA ILE A 46 8.39 -15.65 -19.57
C ILE A 46 8.76 -15.00 -18.22
N LYS A 47 9.94 -15.31 -17.67
CA LYS A 47 10.42 -14.69 -16.43
C LYS A 47 10.59 -13.18 -16.56
N ARG A 48 11.16 -12.69 -17.68
CA ARG A 48 11.26 -11.25 -17.97
C ARG A 48 9.90 -10.59 -18.13
N LEU A 49 8.96 -11.23 -18.84
CA LEU A 49 7.60 -10.71 -19.00
C LEU A 49 6.87 -10.64 -17.66
N SER A 50 7.01 -11.66 -16.81
CA SER A 50 6.48 -11.62 -15.44
C SER A 50 7.08 -10.46 -14.65
N GLN A 51 8.40 -10.27 -14.70
CA GLN A 51 9.06 -9.15 -14.01
C GLN A 51 8.63 -7.78 -14.53
N ILE A 52 8.43 -7.62 -15.84
CA ILE A 52 7.93 -6.36 -16.44
C ILE A 52 6.49 -6.11 -16.02
N ILE A 53 5.65 -7.15 -15.95
CA ILE A 53 4.28 -7.03 -15.46
C ILE A 53 4.29 -6.64 -13.98
N ASP A 54 5.11 -7.30 -13.16
CA ASP A 54 5.26 -6.98 -11.73
C ASP A 54 5.80 -5.56 -11.52
N TYR A 55 6.76 -5.11 -12.34
CA TYR A 55 7.30 -3.76 -12.28
C TYR A 55 6.31 -2.69 -12.77
N LYS A 56 5.53 -2.98 -13.82
CA LYS A 56 4.50 -2.05 -14.31
C LYS A 56 3.29 -1.96 -13.38
N LEU A 57 2.99 -3.02 -12.61
CA LEU A 57 1.97 -2.98 -11.57
C LEU A 57 2.47 -2.32 -10.27
N ASN A 58 3.72 -2.53 -9.88
CA ASN A 58 4.34 -1.83 -8.74
C ASN A 58 4.74 -0.38 -9.09
N GLY A 59 4.72 -0.02 -10.37
CA GLY A 59 5.08 1.29 -10.91
C GLY A 59 3.90 2.24 -11.08
N PHE A 60 2.86 2.15 -10.26
CA PHE A 60 1.93 3.27 -10.03
C PHE A 60 2.51 4.16 -8.91
N PRO A 61 3.02 5.36 -9.23
CA PRO A 61 3.61 6.26 -8.25
C PRO A 61 2.56 7.16 -7.58
N GLU A 62 1.45 6.60 -7.09
CA GLU A 62 0.42 7.36 -6.36
C GLU A 62 0.19 6.84 -4.93
N LEU A 63 1.14 6.07 -4.41
CA LEU A 63 1.26 5.77 -2.97
C LEU A 63 2.67 6.10 -2.46
N LYS A 64 3.30 7.15 -3.01
CA LYS A 64 4.15 7.97 -2.15
C LYS A 64 3.17 8.69 -1.23
N LEU A 65 2.87 8.10 -0.08
CA LEU A 65 2.41 8.88 1.07
C LEU A 65 3.38 10.05 1.13
N ASP A 66 2.86 11.26 0.89
CA ASP A 66 3.67 12.48 0.94
C ASP A 66 4.52 12.41 2.21
N GLU A 67 5.80 12.71 2.08
CA GLU A 67 6.77 12.74 3.18
C GLU A 67 6.23 13.56 4.37
N ASP A 68 5.28 14.46 4.11
CA ASP A 68 4.55 15.26 5.08
C ASP A 68 3.55 14.46 5.94
N VAL A 69 2.91 13.39 5.42
CA VAL A 69 2.03 12.52 6.22
C VAL A 69 2.84 11.62 7.16
N ILE A 70 4.02 11.19 6.72
CA ILE A 70 4.97 10.44 7.57
C ILE A 70 5.57 11.38 8.62
N ARG A 71 5.93 12.62 8.26
CA ARG A 71 6.37 13.65 9.22
C ARG A 71 5.29 14.03 10.23
N LEU A 72 4.02 14.11 9.81
CA LEU A 72 2.90 14.29 10.74
C LEU A 72 2.81 13.10 11.71
N ALA A 73 2.83 11.86 11.22
CA ALA A 73 2.78 10.66 12.08
C ALA A 73 3.97 10.59 13.06
N ASP A 74 5.17 10.97 12.63
CA ASP A 74 6.38 10.99 13.46
C ASP A 74 6.32 12.11 14.52
N SER A 75 5.73 13.27 14.20
CA SER A 75 5.50 14.36 15.16
C SER A 75 4.51 14.04 16.28
N TYR A 76 3.60 13.06 16.07
CA TYR A 76 2.68 12.59 17.11
C TYR A 76 3.23 11.39 17.91
N SER A 77 4.32 10.78 17.47
CA SER A 77 4.90 9.56 18.09
C SER A 77 6.11 9.82 19.01
N GLY A 78 6.74 11.00 18.92
CA GLY A 78 7.99 11.28 19.64
C GLY A 78 7.92 12.45 20.62
N ASN A 79 7.54 12.19 21.88
CA ASN A 79 7.90 13.07 22.99
C ASN A 79 8.79 12.31 24.00
N SER A 80 10.10 12.33 23.77
CA SER A 80 11.10 12.25 24.84
C SER A 80 12.48 12.58 24.30
N ASN A 81 13.04 13.68 24.82
CA ASN A 81 14.45 14.07 24.89
C ASN A 81 15.23 14.16 23.56
N ASP A 82 15.62 15.37 23.16
CA ASP A 82 16.96 15.93 23.46
C ASP A 82 17.20 17.19 22.59
N ASN A 83 18.11 18.01 23.07
CA ASN A 83 18.41 19.38 22.71
C ASN A 83 18.75 19.67 21.23
N GLY A 84 18.34 20.87 20.81
CA GLY A 84 19.27 21.83 20.22
C GLY A 84 19.28 21.95 18.70
N HIS A 85 18.80 23.11 18.24
CA HIS A 85 19.45 24.04 17.30
C HIS A 85 18.44 24.60 16.29
N VAL A 86 17.99 25.81 16.58
CA VAL A 86 17.16 26.64 15.71
C VAL A 86 18.02 27.22 14.59
N SER A 87 17.60 27.03 13.34
CA SER A 87 17.93 27.92 12.24
C SER A 87 16.64 28.26 11.50
N VAL A 88 16.31 29.55 11.57
CA VAL A 88 15.20 30.24 10.91
C VAL A 88 15.53 30.41 9.43
N ASP A 89 14.54 30.16 8.57
CA ASP A 89 14.29 30.81 7.26
C ASP A 89 12.84 30.43 6.90
N GLU A 90 11.85 31.31 7.09
CA GLU A 90 11.42 32.41 6.22
C GLU A 90 10.67 31.96 4.95
N ALA A 91 9.50 32.57 4.74
CA ALA A 91 8.60 32.52 3.59
C ALA A 91 7.47 31.47 3.58
N THR A 92 6.33 31.84 4.17
CA THR A 92 5.01 31.79 3.48
C THR A 92 3.97 32.61 4.25
N ALA A 93 4.09 33.93 4.08
CA ALA A 93 2.98 34.85 4.30
C ALA A 93 2.02 34.74 3.11
N GLY A 94 0.71 34.68 3.39
CA GLY A 94 -0.31 35.08 2.43
C GLY A 94 -1.43 34.08 2.20
N ARG A 95 -2.43 34.12 3.10
CA ARG A 95 -3.88 34.01 2.85
C ARG A 95 -4.57 33.10 3.85
N GLN A 96 -5.33 33.73 4.74
CA GLN A 96 -6.71 33.42 5.13
C GLN A 96 -6.92 33.81 6.60
N ARG A 97 -7.22 35.08 6.83
CA ARG A 97 -7.90 35.55 8.04
C ARG A 97 -8.65 36.84 7.71
N GLU A 98 -9.78 36.68 7.03
CA GLU A 98 -10.81 37.71 6.87
C GLU A 98 -12.17 37.06 7.06
N LEU A 99 -12.48 36.58 8.27
CA LEU A 99 -13.85 36.17 8.63
C LEU A 99 -14.07 36.31 10.15
N TYR A 100 -13.68 37.42 10.75
CA TYR A 100 -14.20 37.88 12.05
C TYR A 100 -14.06 39.41 12.11
N SER A 101 -15.01 40.10 11.49
CA SER A 101 -15.21 41.55 11.60
C SER A 101 -16.70 41.81 11.44
N MET A 102 -17.50 41.29 12.36
CA MET A 102 -18.88 41.70 12.59
C MET A 102 -19.20 41.32 14.03
N ASN A 103 -19.73 42.27 14.80
CA ASN A 103 -20.22 42.20 16.19
C ASN A 103 -19.37 42.94 17.25
N GLU A 104 -18.91 44.16 16.94
CA GLU A 104 -18.56 45.16 17.98
C GLU A 104 -19.56 46.34 18.03
N ASP A 105 -20.67 46.29 17.28
CA ASP A 105 -21.69 47.36 17.26
C ASP A 105 -22.98 46.90 17.95
N GLN A 106 -22.95 46.69 19.27
CA GLN A 106 -24.13 46.78 20.15
C GLN A 106 -23.77 46.56 21.62
N GLU A 107 -22.99 47.46 22.22
CA GLU A 107 -22.95 47.68 23.68
C GLU A 107 -22.34 49.06 24.03
N ASN A 108 -22.53 50.06 23.14
CA ASN A 108 -22.26 51.47 23.42
C ASN A 108 -23.59 52.17 23.76
N GLU A 109 -24.04 52.01 24.99
CA GLU A 109 -24.97 52.94 25.65
C GLU A 109 -24.93 52.59 27.15
N GLU A 110 -24.48 53.56 27.96
CA GLU A 110 -24.28 53.51 29.42
C GLU A 110 -22.92 52.99 29.91
N GLU A 111 -21.88 53.82 29.78
CA GLU A 111 -20.87 54.10 30.82
C GLU A 111 -19.87 55.17 30.30
N GLU A 112 -20.36 56.39 30.08
CA GLU A 112 -19.51 57.59 30.15
C GLU A 112 -19.58 58.12 31.60
N GLU A 113 -18.65 57.72 32.46
CA GLU A 113 -18.24 58.54 33.59
C GLU A 113 -16.71 58.57 33.65
N GLU A 114 -16.20 59.80 33.71
CA GLU A 114 -14.85 60.25 33.43
C GLU A 114 -13.82 59.64 34.40
N GLU A 115 -12.73 59.12 33.82
CA GLU A 115 -11.48 58.84 34.52
C GLU A 115 -10.82 60.15 34.97
N GLU A 116 -11.10 60.60 36.20
CA GLU A 116 -10.16 61.43 36.95
C GLU A 116 -9.32 60.52 37.85
N GLU A 117 -8.14 60.14 37.34
CA GLU A 117 -7.03 59.63 38.15
C GLU A 117 -6.54 60.75 39.10
N GLU A 118 -7.12 60.84 40.29
CA GLU A 118 -6.45 61.48 41.44
C GLU A 118 -5.94 60.41 42.42
N ASP A 119 -4.61 60.33 42.48
CA ASP A 119 -3.83 59.70 43.54
C ASP A 119 -4.40 60.04 44.92
N ASN A 120 -5.10 59.08 45.53
CA ASN A 120 -5.35 59.06 46.96
C ASN A 120 -4.97 57.67 47.51
N GLU A 121 -3.66 57.42 47.58
CA GLU A 121 -3.10 56.56 48.64
C GLU A 121 -3.44 57.19 50.00
N LYS A 122 -4.67 56.96 50.45
CA LYS A 122 -4.99 56.98 51.88
C LYS A 122 -4.90 55.54 52.37
N ASP A 123 -3.73 55.22 52.91
CA ASP A 123 -3.55 54.25 53.96
C ASP A 123 -4.67 54.40 55.00
N THR A 124 -5.72 53.61 54.83
CA THR A 124 -6.74 53.41 55.85
C THR A 124 -6.41 52.03 56.41
N GLU A 125 -5.80 52.03 57.61
CA GLU A 125 -5.50 50.81 58.35
C GLU A 125 -6.75 49.90 58.40
N PRO A 126 -6.60 48.56 58.27
CA PRO A 126 -7.73 47.64 58.24
C PRO A 126 -8.29 47.46 59.65
N GLU A 127 -9.12 48.39 60.12
CA GLU A 127 -9.98 48.17 61.28
C GLU A 127 -11.04 47.11 60.91
N SER A 128 -10.76 45.86 61.29
CA SER A 128 -11.73 44.74 61.34
C SER A 128 -12.43 44.36 60.03
N ILE A 129 -11.69 44.22 58.92
CA ILE A 129 -12.21 43.64 57.69
C ILE A 129 -12.78 42.25 58.00
N ASP A 130 -14.09 42.07 57.79
CA ASP A 130 -14.77 40.79 57.96
C ASP A 130 -14.05 39.74 57.10
N PRO A 131 -13.44 38.69 57.68
CA PRO A 131 -12.62 37.73 56.95
C PRO A 131 -13.42 37.00 55.87
N LEU A 132 -14.73 36.87 56.05
CA LEU A 132 -15.62 36.31 55.03
C LEU A 132 -15.73 37.23 53.80
N ARG A 133 -15.79 38.54 54.01
CA ARG A 133 -15.93 39.50 52.92
C ARG A 133 -14.64 39.62 52.11
N TYR A 134 -13.49 39.63 52.78
CA TYR A 134 -12.18 39.57 52.12
C TYR A 134 -12.08 38.39 51.14
N LEU A 135 -12.51 37.20 51.56
CA LEU A 135 -12.52 36.01 50.70
C LEU A 135 -13.52 36.10 49.55
N LEU A 136 -14.68 36.72 49.78
CA LEU A 136 -15.69 36.90 48.74
C LEU A 136 -15.28 37.96 47.72
N GLU A 137 -14.63 39.03 48.15
CA GLU A 137 -14.09 40.08 47.30
C GLU A 137 -13.00 39.55 46.37
N GLN A 138 -12.07 38.76 46.91
CA GLN A 138 -11.02 38.11 46.10
C GLN A 138 -11.59 37.23 44.97
N LYS A 139 -12.74 36.58 45.21
CA LYS A 139 -13.30 35.58 44.28
C LYS A 139 -14.40 36.14 43.37
N TYR A 140 -15.11 37.17 43.80
CA TYR A 140 -16.33 37.67 43.15
C TYR A 140 -16.36 39.17 42.93
N GLN A 141 -15.29 39.91 43.29
CA GLN A 141 -15.16 41.37 43.11
C GLN A 141 -16.40 42.10 43.64
N LEU A 142 -16.59 42.03 44.96
CA LEU A 142 -17.77 42.63 45.59
C LEU A 142 -17.72 44.16 45.55
N PRO A 143 -18.88 44.85 45.49
CA PRO A 143 -18.94 46.30 45.60
C PRO A 143 -18.35 46.84 46.93
N PRO A 144 -17.88 48.10 46.95
CA PRO A 144 -17.27 48.71 48.13
C PRO A 144 -18.23 48.80 49.34
N PRO A 145 -17.71 48.90 50.58
CA PRO A 145 -18.52 48.98 51.80
C PRO A 145 -19.49 50.16 51.78
N ILE A 146 -20.67 49.98 52.36
CA ILE A 146 -21.59 51.11 52.60
C ILE A 146 -20.96 51.97 53.70
N PRO A 147 -20.73 53.28 53.48
CA PRO A 147 -20.04 54.13 54.43
C PRO A 147 -20.81 54.22 55.76
N GLU A 148 -20.07 54.12 56.87
CA GLU A 148 -20.58 54.03 58.24
C GLU A 148 -21.32 55.30 58.73
N SER A 149 -21.35 56.36 57.92
CA SER A 149 -21.92 57.68 58.26
C SER A 149 -23.44 57.72 58.40
N SER A 150 -24.14 56.59 58.19
CA SER A 150 -25.61 56.54 58.11
C SER A 150 -26.31 55.71 59.19
N ALA A 151 -25.59 55.03 60.11
CA ALA A 151 -26.21 54.07 61.03
C ALA A 151 -25.79 54.26 62.50
N THR A 152 -26.78 54.30 63.39
CA THR A 152 -26.60 54.40 64.85
C THR A 152 -26.28 53.07 65.54
N ASP A 153 -26.26 51.95 64.79
CA ASP A 153 -26.03 50.58 65.29
C ASP A 153 -25.09 49.79 64.35
N PRO A 154 -23.91 49.32 64.81
CA PRO A 154 -22.92 48.62 63.98
C PRO A 154 -23.40 47.23 63.50
N THR A 155 -24.25 46.56 64.28
CA THR A 155 -24.84 45.26 63.91
C THR A 155 -25.84 45.38 62.77
N LYS A 156 -26.59 46.48 62.70
CA LYS A 156 -27.54 46.73 61.60
C LYS A 156 -26.81 47.05 60.30
N LEU A 157 -25.71 47.81 60.38
CA LEU A 157 -24.86 48.11 59.22
C LEU A 157 -24.25 46.83 58.62
N ARG A 158 -23.67 45.95 59.46
CA ARG A 158 -23.14 44.66 59.02
C ARG A 158 -24.22 43.77 58.38
N MET A 159 -25.41 43.74 58.96
CA MET A 159 -26.53 42.97 58.40
C MET A 159 -26.96 43.51 57.03
N GLN A 160 -26.99 44.84 56.86
CA GLN A 160 -27.31 45.48 55.59
C GLN A 160 -26.23 45.22 54.53
N GLN A 161 -24.96 45.25 54.92
CA GLN A 161 -23.83 44.90 54.05
C GLN A 161 -23.92 43.45 53.56
N LEU A 162 -24.18 42.50 54.47
CA LEU A 162 -24.34 41.08 54.12
C LEU A 162 -25.55 40.85 53.20
N LEU A 163 -26.66 41.57 53.42
CA LEU A 163 -27.81 41.50 52.51
C LEU A 163 -27.48 42.02 51.11
N ALA A 164 -26.69 43.10 51.02
CA ALA A 164 -26.21 43.62 49.74
C ALA A 164 -25.30 42.60 49.04
N ASP A 165 -24.34 42.01 49.76
CA ASP A 165 -23.42 41.00 49.24
C ASP A 165 -24.17 39.74 48.77
N ILE A 166 -25.14 39.25 49.55
CA ILE A 166 -25.99 38.11 49.16
C ILE A 166 -26.79 38.43 47.90
N SER A 167 -27.32 39.65 47.79
CA SER A 167 -28.07 40.08 46.61
C SER A 167 -27.18 40.12 45.36
N HIS A 168 -25.94 40.61 45.49
CA HIS A 168 -24.96 40.66 44.41
C HIS A 168 -24.52 39.25 43.98
N LEU A 169 -24.18 38.40 44.93
CA LEU A 169 -23.81 37.01 44.67
C LEU A 169 -24.96 36.23 44.02
N SER A 170 -26.22 36.50 44.40
CA SER A 170 -27.38 35.89 43.76
C SER A 170 -27.56 36.36 42.31
N LYS A 171 -27.37 37.65 42.03
CA LYS A 171 -27.37 38.19 40.65
C LYS A 171 -26.25 37.55 39.82
N LEU A 172 -25.05 37.48 40.38
CA LEU A 172 -23.90 36.87 39.71
C LEU A 172 -24.13 35.38 39.43
N GLN A 173 -24.70 34.64 40.38
CA GLN A 173 -25.06 33.24 40.19
C GLN A 173 -26.08 33.08 39.05
N ARG A 174 -27.13 33.90 39.01
CA ARG A 174 -28.12 33.87 37.92
C ARG A 174 -27.48 34.19 36.58
N GLY A 175 -26.61 35.20 36.53
CA GLY A 175 -25.87 35.55 35.31
C GLY A 175 -24.94 34.42 34.83
N LYS A 176 -24.29 33.69 35.75
CA LYS A 176 -23.48 32.51 35.40
C LYS A 176 -24.33 31.36 34.88
N VAL A 177 -25.47 31.08 35.52
CA VAL A 177 -26.40 30.05 35.04
C VAL A 177 -26.91 30.37 33.64
N TYR A 178 -27.25 31.64 33.41
CA TYR A 178 -27.71 32.11 32.10
C TYR A 178 -26.62 31.97 31.02
N ARG A 179 -25.41 32.46 31.27
CA ARG A 179 -24.27 32.31 30.35
C ARG A 179 -23.92 30.85 30.08
N ASN A 180 -23.94 30.00 31.11
CA ASN A 180 -23.71 28.57 30.94
C ASN A 180 -24.81 27.91 30.08
N SER A 181 -26.06 28.38 30.20
CA SER A 181 -27.15 27.91 29.34
C SER A 181 -26.94 28.29 27.89
N GLN A 182 -26.52 29.54 27.61
CA GLN A 182 -26.22 29.99 26.26
C GLN A 182 -25.02 29.22 25.65
N LEU A 183 -23.96 29.00 26.43
CA LEU A 183 -22.82 28.20 25.99
C LEU A 183 -23.23 26.77 25.67
N LEU A 184 -24.13 26.18 26.46
CA LEU A 184 -24.64 24.84 26.19
C LEU A 184 -25.43 24.78 24.89
N GLU A 185 -26.25 25.78 24.61
CA GLU A 185 -27.02 25.88 23.36
C GLU A 185 -26.08 25.96 22.15
N ILE A 186 -25.05 26.81 22.20
CA ILE A 186 -24.03 26.91 21.15
C ILE A 186 -23.32 25.57 20.93
N ILE A 187 -22.95 24.87 22.01
CA ILE A 187 -22.31 23.54 21.90
C ILE A 187 -23.24 22.55 21.21
N GLN A 188 -24.53 22.54 21.56
CA GLN A 188 -25.52 21.66 20.94
C GLN A 188 -25.69 21.97 19.45
N GLU A 189 -25.72 23.24 19.06
CA GLU A 189 -25.76 23.65 17.66
C GLU A 189 -24.52 23.16 16.88
N TYR A 190 -23.33 23.29 17.45
CA TYR A 190 -22.11 22.76 16.83
C TYR A 190 -22.11 21.24 16.73
N GLU A 191 -22.54 20.53 17.78
CA GLU A 191 -22.67 19.07 17.76
C GLU A 191 -23.65 18.63 16.69
N GLU A 192 -24.81 19.28 16.61
CA GLU A 192 -25.81 19.01 15.57
C GLU A 192 -25.21 19.26 14.19
N PHE A 193 -24.54 20.39 13.98
CA PHE A 193 -23.90 20.71 12.70
C PHE A 193 -22.85 19.65 12.29
N ILE A 194 -21.99 19.21 13.22
CA ILE A 194 -20.98 18.20 12.96
C ILE A 194 -21.63 16.87 12.58
N MET A 195 -22.67 16.46 13.32
CA MET A 195 -23.31 15.16 13.14
C MET A 195 -24.21 15.10 11.91
N THR A 196 -24.91 16.20 11.59
CA THR A 196 -25.89 16.26 10.50
C THR A 196 -25.28 16.68 9.17
N ASN A 197 -24.27 17.54 9.17
CA ASN A 197 -23.70 18.10 7.94
C ASN A 197 -22.28 17.61 7.69
N LEU A 198 -21.36 17.80 8.63
CA LEU A 198 -19.93 17.58 8.39
C LEU A 198 -19.60 16.09 8.19
N LEU A 199 -20.01 15.24 9.13
CA LEU A 199 -19.69 13.80 9.08
C LEU A 199 -20.32 13.09 7.88
N PRO A 200 -21.60 13.33 7.52
CA PRO A 200 -22.18 12.73 6.33
C PRO A 200 -21.49 13.15 5.03
N GLN A 201 -21.14 14.43 4.88
CA GLN A 201 -20.43 14.92 3.69
C GLN A 201 -19.03 14.30 3.57
N LEU A 202 -18.28 14.21 4.68
CA LEU A 202 -16.98 13.53 4.70
C LEU A 202 -17.11 12.04 4.36
N ARG A 203 -18.16 11.38 4.85
CA ARG A 203 -18.44 9.97 4.52
C ARG A 203 -18.80 9.80 3.04
N GLU A 204 -19.59 10.70 2.47
CA GLU A 204 -19.94 10.69 1.05
C GLU A 204 -18.71 10.92 0.17
N GLN A 205 -17.85 11.87 0.54
CA GLN A 205 -16.57 12.11 -0.14
C GLN A 205 -15.64 10.89 -0.05
N LEU A 206 -15.57 10.22 1.10
CA LEU A 206 -14.77 9.00 1.28
C LEU A 206 -15.28 7.85 0.39
N HIS A 207 -16.60 7.66 0.31
CA HIS A 207 -17.19 6.66 -0.57
C HIS A 207 -17.04 7.01 -2.06
N GLY A 208 -17.17 8.29 -2.40
CA GLY A 208 -17.11 8.77 -3.78
C GLY A 208 -15.70 8.84 -4.39
N LEU A 209 -14.67 9.08 -3.58
CA LEU A 209 -13.33 9.35 -4.10
C LEU A 209 -12.43 8.12 -4.27
N VAL A 210 -12.62 7.04 -3.52
CA VAL A 210 -11.54 6.03 -3.41
C VAL A 210 -12.02 4.57 -3.46
N TYR A 211 -13.17 4.23 -2.86
CA TYR A 211 -13.41 2.81 -2.57
C TYR A 211 -14.05 2.01 -3.71
N ASP A 212 -15.12 2.49 -4.35
CA ASP A 212 -15.89 1.58 -5.22
C ASP A 212 -15.32 1.43 -6.63
N GLN A 213 -14.75 2.50 -7.20
CA GLN A 213 -14.27 2.48 -8.58
C GLN A 213 -12.88 1.85 -8.69
N GLU A 214 -11.98 2.13 -7.75
CA GLU A 214 -10.65 1.52 -7.71
C GLU A 214 -10.70 0.05 -7.36
N ILE A 215 -11.50 -0.36 -6.37
CA ILE A 215 -11.66 -1.79 -6.01
C ILE A 215 -12.28 -2.57 -7.18
N SER A 216 -13.26 -2.00 -7.88
CA SER A 216 -13.85 -2.62 -9.07
C SER A 216 -12.82 -2.77 -10.20
N ASN A 217 -12.01 -1.74 -10.44
CA ASN A 217 -10.93 -1.77 -11.45
C ASN A 217 -9.85 -2.80 -11.08
N ILE A 218 -9.42 -2.84 -9.82
CA ILE A 218 -8.44 -3.81 -9.31
C ILE A 218 -8.99 -5.23 -9.45
N LYS A 219 -10.24 -5.47 -9.06
CA LYS A 219 -10.88 -6.78 -9.18
C LYS A 219 -10.94 -7.24 -10.64
N HIS A 220 -11.37 -6.37 -11.55
CA HIS A 220 -11.41 -6.68 -12.98
C HIS A 220 -10.00 -6.93 -13.57
N MET A 221 -8.97 -6.23 -13.10
CA MET A 221 -7.59 -6.51 -13.47
C MET A 221 -7.11 -7.87 -12.96
N VAL A 222 -7.46 -8.24 -11.72
CA VAL A 222 -7.16 -9.54 -11.14
C VAL A 222 -7.84 -10.66 -11.94
N ASP A 223 -9.09 -10.50 -12.32
CA ASP A 223 -9.81 -11.49 -13.12
C ASP A 223 -9.16 -11.67 -14.50
N LYS A 224 -8.80 -10.56 -15.18
CA LYS A 224 -8.05 -10.61 -16.45
C LYS A 224 -6.68 -11.29 -16.31
N LYS A 225 -5.99 -11.07 -15.18
CA LYS A 225 -4.73 -11.77 -14.89
C LYS A 225 -4.94 -13.28 -14.85
N HIS A 226 -5.95 -13.74 -14.12
CA HIS A 226 -6.23 -15.17 -13.98
C HIS A 226 -6.61 -15.80 -15.33
N GLU A 227 -7.41 -15.11 -16.14
CA GLU A 227 -7.76 -15.57 -17.49
C GLU A 227 -6.53 -15.70 -18.40
N CYS A 228 -5.61 -14.72 -18.35
CA CYS A 228 -4.38 -14.76 -19.14
C CYS A 228 -3.45 -15.90 -18.69
N VAL A 229 -3.29 -16.07 -17.38
CA VAL A 229 -2.50 -17.17 -16.80
C VAL A 229 -3.09 -18.52 -17.21
N GLU A 230 -4.42 -18.68 -17.16
CA GLU A 230 -5.08 -19.92 -17.58
C GLU A 230 -4.84 -20.22 -19.07
N LYS A 231 -4.91 -19.20 -19.94
CA LYS A 231 -4.61 -19.35 -21.38
C LYS A 231 -3.16 -19.79 -21.61
N ILE A 232 -2.21 -19.19 -20.89
CA ILE A 232 -0.79 -19.57 -20.99
C ILE A 232 -0.59 -21.01 -20.50
N TYR A 233 -1.20 -21.36 -19.37
CA TYR A 233 -1.10 -22.70 -18.80
C TYR A 233 -1.71 -23.77 -19.70
N LYS A 234 -2.86 -23.49 -20.34
CA LYS A 234 -3.46 -24.38 -21.36
C LYS A 234 -2.53 -24.58 -22.55
N LYS A 235 -1.89 -23.52 -23.05
CA LYS A 235 -0.90 -23.64 -24.14
C LYS A 235 0.31 -24.49 -23.71
N TYR A 236 0.80 -24.29 -22.49
CA TYR A 236 1.88 -25.10 -21.93
C TYR A 236 1.50 -26.59 -21.85
N LEU A 237 0.31 -26.92 -21.31
CA LEU A 237 -0.19 -28.30 -21.26
C LEU A 237 -0.30 -28.93 -22.65
N ASN A 238 -0.81 -28.20 -23.64
CA ASN A 238 -0.88 -28.69 -25.02
C ASN A 238 0.51 -28.98 -25.60
N ASN A 239 1.50 -28.12 -25.32
CA ASN A 239 2.87 -28.33 -25.77
C ASN A 239 3.51 -29.56 -25.10
N VAL A 240 3.31 -29.73 -23.79
CA VAL A 240 3.77 -30.93 -23.06
C VAL A 240 3.12 -32.19 -23.61
N GLN A 241 1.83 -32.16 -23.92
CA GLN A 241 1.14 -33.29 -24.54
C GLN A 241 1.70 -33.59 -25.94
N GLY A 242 2.03 -32.55 -26.72
CA GLY A 242 2.72 -32.71 -28.01
C GLY A 242 4.08 -33.38 -27.87
N LEU A 243 4.88 -32.96 -26.88
CA LEU A 243 6.17 -33.56 -26.55
C LEU A 243 6.02 -35.04 -26.15
N CYS A 244 5.03 -35.39 -25.32
CA CYS A 244 4.78 -36.79 -24.96
C CYS A 244 4.49 -37.65 -26.19
N LYS A 245 3.69 -37.15 -27.14
CA LYS A 245 3.41 -37.87 -28.40
C LYS A 245 4.68 -38.09 -29.23
N ILE A 246 5.58 -37.10 -29.27
CA ILE A 246 6.87 -37.23 -29.95
C ILE A 246 7.74 -38.28 -29.26
N ILE A 247 7.78 -38.30 -27.93
CA ILE A 247 8.53 -39.31 -27.15
C ILE A 247 7.97 -40.71 -27.43
N ASP A 248 6.64 -40.87 -27.46
CA ASP A 248 6.02 -42.16 -27.75
C ASP A 248 6.31 -42.62 -29.19
N LEU A 249 6.32 -41.70 -30.15
CA LEU A 249 6.70 -41.98 -31.53
C LEU A 249 8.18 -42.38 -31.63
N ASN A 250 9.09 -41.68 -30.95
CA ASN A 250 10.50 -42.05 -30.88
C ASN A 250 10.69 -43.44 -30.25
N LYS A 251 9.97 -43.77 -29.18
CA LYS A 251 9.99 -45.13 -28.60
C LYS A 251 9.47 -46.18 -29.59
N ALA A 252 8.45 -45.86 -30.38
CA ALA A 252 7.96 -46.78 -31.41
C ALA A 252 8.98 -46.99 -32.53
N VAL A 253 9.68 -45.93 -32.96
CA VAL A 253 10.77 -46.02 -33.95
C VAL A 253 11.93 -46.86 -33.41
N ILE A 254 12.37 -46.63 -32.17
CA ILE A 254 13.43 -47.44 -31.54
C ILE A 254 13.04 -48.93 -31.51
N LYS A 255 11.82 -49.25 -31.06
CA LYS A 255 11.34 -50.64 -31.06
C LYS A 255 11.29 -51.25 -32.45
N PHE A 256 10.94 -50.46 -33.47
CA PHE A 256 10.93 -50.92 -34.85
C PHE A 256 12.35 -51.23 -35.34
N MET A 257 13.31 -50.35 -35.05
CA MET A 257 14.73 -50.57 -35.36
C MET A 257 15.28 -51.81 -34.64
N ASP A 258 14.94 -52.04 -33.37
CA ASP A 258 15.37 -53.24 -32.64
C ASP A 258 14.88 -54.54 -33.31
N VAL A 259 13.67 -54.52 -33.89
CA VAL A 259 13.10 -55.68 -34.61
C VAL A 259 13.79 -55.89 -35.95
N GLU A 260 14.07 -54.83 -36.70
CA GLU A 260 14.81 -54.91 -37.96
C GLU A 260 16.26 -55.35 -37.75
N ASP A 261 16.94 -54.88 -36.70
CA ASP A 261 18.28 -55.33 -36.32
C ASP A 261 18.28 -56.84 -36.04
N GLY A 262 17.29 -57.35 -35.31
CA GLY A 262 17.13 -58.79 -35.11
C GLY A 262 16.85 -59.60 -36.39
N PHE A 263 16.25 -58.99 -37.41
CA PHE A 263 16.07 -59.62 -38.73
C PHE A 263 17.35 -59.59 -39.54
N ASN A 264 18.05 -58.45 -39.57
CA ASN A 264 19.32 -58.28 -40.24
C ASN A 264 20.39 -59.21 -39.65
N ASP A 265 20.48 -59.34 -38.33
CA ASP A 265 21.38 -60.28 -37.66
C ASP A 265 21.16 -61.72 -38.14
N LYS A 266 19.89 -62.16 -38.23
CA LYS A 266 19.52 -63.47 -38.76
C LYS A 266 19.92 -63.63 -40.22
N LEU A 267 19.68 -62.61 -41.05
CA LEU A 267 20.03 -62.65 -42.47
C LEU A 267 21.55 -62.70 -42.65
N SER A 268 22.32 -61.92 -41.89
CA SER A 268 23.77 -61.97 -41.89
C SER A 268 24.31 -63.34 -41.43
N HIS A 269 23.71 -63.95 -40.41
CA HIS A 269 24.04 -65.32 -40.00
C HIS A 269 23.75 -66.34 -41.11
N GLN A 270 22.61 -66.22 -41.81
CA GLN A 270 22.27 -67.10 -42.92
C GLN A 270 23.25 -66.94 -44.10
N LEU A 271 23.60 -65.71 -44.47
CA LEU A 271 24.60 -65.44 -45.51
C LEU A 271 25.97 -65.99 -45.14
N ALA A 272 26.43 -65.77 -43.90
CA ALA A 272 27.68 -66.33 -43.41
C ALA A 272 27.68 -67.88 -43.46
N SER A 273 26.56 -68.53 -43.13
CA SER A 273 26.42 -69.98 -43.22
C SER A 273 26.46 -70.49 -44.67
N LEU A 274 25.87 -69.76 -45.62
CA LEU A 274 25.93 -70.07 -47.05
C LEU A 274 27.34 -69.90 -47.61
N GLU A 275 28.07 -68.88 -47.17
CA GLU A 275 29.46 -68.66 -47.55
C GLU A 275 30.39 -69.76 -47.00
N ALA A 276 30.16 -70.21 -45.77
CA ALA A 276 30.83 -71.37 -45.19
C ALA A 276 30.51 -72.68 -45.95
N LEU A 277 29.26 -72.86 -46.40
CA LEU A 277 28.88 -74.00 -47.24
C LEU A 277 29.54 -73.95 -48.62
N LYS A 278 29.54 -72.78 -49.26
CA LYS A 278 30.18 -72.55 -50.55
C LYS A 278 31.69 -72.84 -50.50
N SER A 279 32.38 -72.33 -49.50
CA SER A 279 33.82 -72.58 -49.31
C SER A 279 34.13 -74.07 -49.08
N ASN A 280 33.29 -74.79 -48.33
CA ASN A 280 33.42 -76.25 -48.15
C ASN A 280 33.13 -77.06 -49.43
N LEU A 281 32.27 -76.56 -50.32
CA LEU A 281 31.97 -77.18 -51.60
C LEU A 281 33.10 -76.98 -52.62
N ILE A 282 33.67 -75.78 -52.67
CA ILE A 282 34.81 -75.46 -53.54
C ILE A 282 36.08 -76.17 -53.04
N GLY A 283 36.28 -76.30 -51.73
CA GLY A 283 37.40 -77.05 -51.17
C GLY A 283 37.36 -78.57 -51.40
N LYS A 284 36.22 -79.12 -51.85
CA LYS A 284 36.06 -80.55 -52.17
C LYS A 284 36.22 -80.89 -53.65
N SER A 285 36.41 -79.92 -54.54
CA SER A 285 36.61 -80.18 -55.97
C SER A 285 38.07 -80.37 -56.39
N ASP A 286 39.02 -80.21 -55.47
CA ASP A 286 40.47 -80.30 -55.73
C ASP A 286 41.13 -81.60 -55.19
N THR A 287 40.34 -82.65 -54.93
CA THR A 287 40.81 -84.02 -54.67
C THR A 287 40.13 -85.00 -55.60
#